data_AF-A0A7Y2IKR5-F1
#
_entry.id   AF-A0A7Y2IKR5-F1
#
_cell.length_a   1.000
_cell.length_b   1.000
_cell.length_c   1.000
_cell.angle_alpha   90.00
_cell.angle_beta   90.00
_cell.angle_gamma   90.00
#
_symmetry.space_group_name_H-M   'P 1'
#
loop_
_entity.id
_entity.type
_entity.pdbx_description
1 polymer ?
#
loop_
_entity_poly.entity_id
_entity_poly.type
_entity_poly.pdbx_seq_one_letter_code
_entity_poly.pdbx_strand_id
1 'polypeptide(L)'
;MTEIPEHLLKRSKARKGTPAGDDASAAASASTAVTPTESSGPAQPPAIREAAAAIPRDPAPVAPKPVPPYVQAARTRKKMPMWAMAIIPFFTLLWAYSFAGTMQQPDVEDPLFTESAALYSSEGCAGCHGAGGGGGVGYAFSDGEIYTTFPAPIDQMVHIARGSAAIAGSQYGDPDRAGGARVAGNRGVMPNYPSLTQNQLELIVFHERATLGGEPTDSPAYQEWMDHMREVEEGNAPDHEIDLELFLSCANPEFTPEATGDAGDGNLEERNDLCPGPHVEADEEVAAG
;
A
#
# COMPACT_ATOMS: atom_id res chain seq x y z
N MET A 1 -22.47 -21.86 24.21
CA MET A 1 -21.99 -21.82 25.61
C MET A 1 -20.88 -22.85 25.74
N THR A 2 -19.63 -22.43 25.82
CA THR A 2 -18.48 -23.31 25.99
C THR A 2 -18.16 -23.42 27.48
N GLU A 3 -18.53 -24.54 28.10
CA GLU A 3 -18.22 -24.79 29.52
C GLU A 3 -16.72 -24.99 29.70
N ILE A 4 -16.12 -24.13 30.51
CA ILE A 4 -14.71 -24.21 30.89
C ILE A 4 -14.54 -25.39 31.85
N PRO A 5 -13.67 -26.38 31.57
CA PRO A 5 -13.49 -27.54 32.43
C PRO A 5 -13.01 -27.15 33.84
N GLU A 6 -13.78 -27.55 34.86
CA GLU A 6 -13.57 -27.27 36.29
C GLU A 6 -12.14 -27.51 36.82
N HIS A 7 -11.41 -28.45 36.22
CA HIS A 7 -10.04 -28.76 36.61
C HIS A 7 -9.04 -27.61 36.33
N LEU A 8 -9.31 -26.77 35.33
CA LEU A 8 -8.49 -25.59 35.01
C LEU A 8 -8.68 -24.48 36.06
N LEU A 9 -9.91 -24.32 36.56
CA LEU A 9 -10.23 -23.36 37.63
C LEU A 9 -9.63 -23.78 38.98
N LYS A 10 -9.59 -25.09 39.29
CA LYS A 10 -8.91 -25.59 40.48
C LYS A 10 -7.41 -25.35 40.43
N ARG A 11 -6.79 -25.53 39.26
CA ARG A 11 -5.34 -25.34 39.07
C ARG A 11 -4.94 -23.86 39.15
N SER A 12 -5.78 -22.94 38.67
CA SER A 12 -5.53 -21.49 38.80
C SER A 12 -5.71 -21.00 40.24
N LYS A 13 -6.73 -21.51 40.97
CA LYS A 13 -6.93 -21.22 42.39
C LYS A 13 -5.78 -21.73 43.26
N ALA A 14 -5.24 -22.91 42.97
CA ALA A 14 -4.07 -23.44 43.67
C ALA A 14 -2.78 -22.63 43.42
N ARG A 15 -2.68 -21.94 42.29
CA ARG A 15 -1.53 -21.07 41.96
C ARG A 15 -1.66 -19.65 42.54
N LYS A 16 -2.87 -19.25 42.92
CA LYS A 16 -3.20 -17.94 43.49
C LYS A 16 -3.19 -17.99 45.02
N GLY A 17 -2.11 -18.53 45.58
CA GLY A 17 -1.84 -18.50 47.02
C GLY A 17 -1.75 -17.07 47.55
N THR A 18 -2.21 -16.91 48.78
CA THR A 18 -2.44 -15.72 49.61
C THR A 18 -1.49 -14.53 49.40
N PRO A 19 -2.01 -13.28 49.26
CA PRO A 19 -1.18 -12.09 49.38
C PRO A 19 -0.96 -11.79 50.87
N ALA A 20 0.29 -11.84 51.31
CA ALA A 20 0.71 -11.15 52.53
C ALA A 20 1.39 -9.86 52.08
N GLY A 21 0.66 -8.75 52.17
CA GLY A 21 1.25 -7.43 52.20
C GLY A 21 1.73 -7.11 53.61
N ASP A 22 2.82 -6.34 53.70
CA ASP A 22 2.83 -5.11 54.48
C ASP A 22 4.07 -4.26 54.11
N ASP A 23 3.83 -2.96 54.19
CA ASP A 23 4.53 -1.82 53.62
C ASP A 23 5.92 -1.51 54.19
N ALA A 24 6.70 -0.77 53.39
CA ALA A 24 7.16 0.60 53.71
C ALA A 24 8.63 0.89 53.30
N SER A 25 8.73 1.82 52.35
CA SER A 25 9.56 3.04 52.37
C SER A 25 11.09 3.00 52.58
N ALA A 26 11.75 3.49 51.52
CA ALA A 26 12.78 4.52 51.52
C ALA A 26 14.21 4.25 52.06
N ALA A 27 15.14 4.40 51.10
CA ALA A 27 16.31 5.26 51.16
C ALA A 27 17.42 4.97 52.20
N ALA A 28 18.49 4.39 51.67
CA ALA A 28 19.88 4.85 51.76
C ALA A 28 20.32 5.68 52.98
N SER A 29 21.31 5.19 53.71
CA SER A 29 22.69 5.71 53.57
C SER A 29 23.71 4.97 54.43
N ALA A 30 24.85 4.71 53.79
CA ALA A 30 26.23 4.63 54.28
C ALA A 30 26.52 4.05 55.68
N SER A 31 27.29 2.96 55.70
CA SER A 31 28.35 2.85 56.71
C SER A 31 29.59 2.20 56.11
N THR A 32 30.63 3.02 56.03
CA THR A 32 32.00 2.70 55.66
C THR A 32 32.62 1.84 56.77
N ALA A 33 32.97 0.60 56.48
CA ALA A 33 33.82 -0.18 57.36
C ALA A 33 35.26 0.33 57.25
N VAL A 34 35.73 1.06 58.27
CA VAL A 34 37.16 1.28 58.52
C VAL A 34 37.65 0.16 59.43
N THR A 35 38.63 -0.58 58.93
CA THR A 35 39.40 -1.63 59.61
C THR A 35 40.07 -1.14 60.90
N PRO A 36 40.22 -2.00 61.93
CA PRO A 36 40.87 -1.62 63.17
C PRO A 36 42.39 -1.58 62.98
N THR A 37 43.02 -0.50 63.43
CA THR A 37 44.47 -0.44 63.68
C THR A 37 44.69 -0.59 65.17
N GLU A 38 45.40 -1.65 65.55
CA GLU A 38 45.96 -1.83 66.89
C GLU A 38 46.87 -0.64 67.23
N SER A 39 46.64 -0.01 68.37
CA SER A 39 47.64 0.80 69.03
C SER A 39 47.52 0.64 70.54
N SER A 40 48.64 0.25 71.12
CA SER A 40 48.85 -0.18 72.50
C SER A 40 48.74 0.99 73.47
N GLY A 41 47.92 0.83 74.53
CA GLY A 41 47.84 1.74 75.68
C GLY A 41 47.96 0.96 77.01
N PRO A 42 48.50 1.57 78.08
CA PRO A 42 49.14 0.85 79.18
C PRO A 42 48.17 0.22 80.21
N ALA A 43 48.73 -0.70 81.01
CA ALA A 43 48.08 -1.58 81.97
C ALA A 43 47.11 -0.88 82.94
N GLN A 44 45.86 -1.36 82.99
CA GLN A 44 44.86 -0.99 83.99
C GLN A 44 45.00 -1.81 85.30
N PRO A 45 44.67 -1.23 86.47
CA PRO A 45 44.84 -1.84 87.79
C PRO A 45 43.96 -3.08 88.03
N PRO A 46 44.38 -3.98 88.95
CA PRO A 46 43.86 -5.35 89.07
C PRO A 46 42.37 -5.45 89.44
N ALA A 47 41.76 -4.38 89.96
CA ALA A 47 40.35 -4.37 90.37
C ALA A 47 39.34 -4.34 89.22
N ILE A 48 39.75 -4.03 87.98
CA ILE A 48 38.85 -4.01 86.80
C ILE A 48 38.84 -5.38 86.10
N ARG A 49 39.84 -6.24 86.34
CA ARG A 49 39.87 -7.61 85.78
C ARG A 49 38.88 -8.56 86.46
N GLU A 50 38.61 -8.34 87.74
CA GLU A 50 37.74 -9.23 88.51
C GLU A 50 36.25 -8.94 88.29
N ALA A 51 35.89 -7.69 87.92
CA ALA A 51 34.53 -7.32 87.55
C ALA A 51 34.14 -7.72 86.11
N ALA A 52 35.12 -7.95 85.22
CA ALA A 52 34.88 -8.42 83.85
C ALA A 52 34.59 -9.94 83.76
N ALA A 53 34.83 -10.70 84.83
CA ALA A 53 34.64 -12.14 84.88
C ALA A 53 33.21 -12.59 85.23
N ALA A 54 32.31 -11.64 85.55
CA ALA A 54 30.96 -11.91 86.06
C ALA A 54 29.82 -11.52 85.10
N ILE A 55 30.09 -11.31 83.81
CA ILE A 55 29.04 -11.08 82.79
C ILE A 55 28.68 -12.44 82.15
N PRO A 56 27.41 -12.89 82.20
CA PRO A 56 26.97 -14.07 81.45
C PRO A 56 27.30 -13.89 79.96
N ARG A 57 28.08 -14.81 79.39
CA ARG A 57 28.39 -14.80 77.96
C ARG A 57 27.11 -15.08 77.17
N ASP A 58 26.79 -14.23 76.21
CA ASP A 58 25.74 -14.48 75.22
C ASP A 58 25.95 -15.87 74.59
N PRO A 59 24.89 -16.68 74.40
CA PRO A 59 25.03 -17.98 73.75
C PRO A 59 25.56 -17.79 72.33
N ALA A 60 26.50 -18.67 71.95
CA ALA A 60 27.21 -18.59 70.67
C ALA A 60 26.25 -18.48 69.47
N PRO A 61 26.57 -17.65 68.46
CA PRO A 61 25.71 -17.46 67.31
C PRO A 61 25.52 -18.77 66.54
N VAL A 62 24.27 -19.15 66.33
CA VAL A 62 23.89 -20.35 65.57
C VAL A 62 24.44 -20.23 64.14
N ALA A 63 25.17 -21.25 63.69
CA ALA A 63 25.77 -21.27 62.35
C ALA A 63 24.69 -21.04 61.26
N PRO A 64 24.98 -20.21 60.24
CA PRO A 64 24.02 -19.92 59.19
C PRO A 64 23.66 -21.20 58.44
N LYS A 65 22.35 -21.45 58.28
CA LYS A 65 21.83 -22.63 57.59
C LYS A 65 22.46 -22.75 56.19
N PRO A 66 22.88 -23.96 55.78
CA PRO A 66 23.48 -24.17 54.47
C PRO A 66 22.49 -23.76 53.38
N VAL A 67 23.00 -23.07 52.36
CA VAL A 67 22.19 -22.50 51.29
C VAL A 67 21.48 -23.64 50.54
N PRO A 68 20.14 -23.63 50.46
CA PRO A 68 19.40 -24.72 49.84
C PRO A 68 19.82 -24.94 48.37
N PRO A 69 19.81 -26.19 47.86
CA PRO A 69 20.21 -26.48 46.48
C PRO A 69 19.45 -25.68 45.41
N TYR A 70 18.17 -25.37 45.64
CA TYR A 70 17.34 -24.61 44.69
C TYR A 70 17.74 -23.13 44.55
N VAL A 71 18.49 -22.56 45.50
CA VAL A 71 19.01 -21.19 45.43
C VAL A 71 20.44 -21.12 44.91
N GLN A 72 21.15 -22.25 44.79
CA GLN A 72 22.48 -22.31 44.16
C GLN A 72 22.42 -21.78 42.73
N ALA A 73 21.43 -22.23 41.95
CA ALA A 73 21.21 -21.80 40.56
C ALA A 73 20.79 -20.33 40.42
N ALA A 74 20.33 -19.66 41.49
CA ALA A 74 20.08 -18.22 41.50
C ALA A 74 21.36 -17.43 41.81
N ARG A 75 22.21 -17.95 42.71
CA ARG A 75 23.45 -17.29 43.13
C ARG A 75 24.60 -17.43 42.14
N THR A 76 24.62 -18.49 41.34
CA THR A 76 25.67 -18.75 40.34
C THR A 76 25.40 -18.11 38.99
N ARG A 77 24.24 -17.45 38.79
CA ARG A 77 23.92 -16.80 37.52
C ARG A 77 24.88 -15.64 37.29
N LYS A 78 25.48 -15.61 36.11
CA LYS A 78 26.30 -14.48 35.67
C LYS A 78 25.39 -13.28 35.48
N LYS A 79 25.73 -12.15 36.12
CA LYS A 79 25.01 -10.89 35.92
C LYS A 79 25.28 -10.39 34.50
N MET A 80 24.26 -9.85 33.83
CA MET A 80 24.49 -9.15 32.58
C MET A 80 25.37 -7.94 32.86
N PRO A 81 26.44 -7.73 32.08
CA PRO A 81 27.27 -6.56 32.25
C PRO A 81 26.47 -5.31 31.87
N MET A 82 26.69 -4.20 32.57
CA MET A 82 25.90 -2.97 32.38
C MET A 82 25.95 -2.42 30.95
N TRP A 83 27.00 -2.70 30.17
CA TRP A 83 27.08 -2.33 28.76
C TRP A 83 25.98 -2.98 27.90
N ALA A 84 25.47 -4.15 28.29
CA ALA A 84 24.40 -4.85 27.57
C ALA A 84 23.10 -4.03 27.54
N MET A 85 22.85 -3.21 28.57
CA MET A 85 21.67 -2.33 28.63
C MET A 85 21.70 -1.24 27.54
N ALA A 86 22.87 -0.87 27.03
CA ALA A 86 23.01 0.08 25.92
C ALA A 86 23.03 -0.62 24.55
N ILE A 87 23.53 -1.86 24.48
CA ILE A 87 23.67 -2.59 23.21
C ILE A 87 22.34 -3.22 22.75
N ILE A 88 21.53 -3.72 23.67
CA ILE A 88 20.21 -4.28 23.35
C ILE A 88 19.30 -3.27 22.63
N PRO A 89 19.08 -2.03 23.14
CA PRO A 89 18.24 -1.06 22.44
C PRO A 89 18.81 -0.65 21.08
N PHE A 90 20.14 -0.62 20.92
CA PHE A 90 20.78 -0.33 19.63
C PHE A 90 20.44 -1.40 18.58
N PHE A 91 20.56 -2.69 18.92
CA PHE A 91 20.19 -3.76 18.00
C PHE A 91 18.69 -3.85 17.74
N THR A 92 17.84 -3.55 18.72
CA THR A 92 16.38 -3.51 18.49
C THR A 92 16.00 -2.33 17.60
N LEU A 93 16.65 -1.17 17.73
CA LEU A 93 16.45 -0.04 16.82
C LEU A 93 16.94 -0.35 15.41
N LEU A 94 18.10 -0.97 15.26
CA LEU A 94 18.63 -1.39 13.96
C LEU A 94 17.72 -2.44 13.30
N TRP A 95 17.25 -3.43 14.06
CA TRP A 95 16.28 -4.41 13.58
C TRP A 95 14.96 -3.72 13.18
N ALA A 96 14.44 -2.82 14.02
CA ALA A 96 13.20 -2.10 13.72
C ALA A 96 13.32 -1.22 12.46
N TYR A 97 14.47 -0.56 12.27
CA TYR A 97 14.76 0.21 11.06
C TYR A 97 14.84 -0.69 9.81
N SER A 98 15.57 -1.80 9.91
CA SER A 98 15.67 -2.76 8.82
C SER A 98 14.33 -3.43 8.49
N PHE A 99 13.52 -3.72 9.49
CA PHE A 99 12.19 -4.32 9.34
C PHE A 99 11.19 -3.31 8.77
N ALA A 100 11.25 -2.04 9.19
CA ALA A 100 10.47 -0.98 8.57
C ALA A 100 10.79 -0.87 7.07
N GLY A 101 12.07 -0.96 6.70
CA GLY A 101 12.57 -1.07 5.33
C GLY A 101 11.89 -2.16 4.47
N THR A 102 11.50 -3.28 5.09
CA THR A 102 10.81 -4.38 4.40
C THR A 102 9.29 -4.21 4.32
N MET A 103 8.74 -3.21 5.04
CA MET A 103 7.31 -2.90 5.06
C MET A 103 6.95 -1.71 4.16
N GLN A 104 7.94 -0.95 3.68
CA GLN A 104 7.71 -0.07 2.54
C GLN A 104 7.48 -0.94 1.30
N GLN A 105 6.24 -0.97 0.82
CA GLN A 105 6.01 -1.27 -0.58
C GLN A 105 6.83 -0.26 -1.40
N PRO A 106 7.54 -0.67 -2.45
CA PRO A 106 8.08 0.30 -3.39
C PRO A 106 6.94 1.21 -3.83
N ASP A 107 7.22 2.48 -4.09
CA ASP A 107 6.34 3.29 -4.93
C ASP A 107 6.37 2.61 -6.30
N VAL A 108 5.53 1.60 -6.49
CA VAL A 108 5.42 0.91 -7.76
C VAL A 108 4.64 1.87 -8.63
N GLU A 109 5.23 2.32 -9.72
CA GLU A 109 4.43 2.91 -10.79
C GLU A 109 3.23 1.99 -11.04
N ASP A 110 2.05 2.58 -11.00
CA ASP A 110 0.79 1.89 -11.14
C ASP A 110 0.83 0.96 -12.38
N PRO A 111 0.63 -0.37 -12.21
CA PRO A 111 0.75 -1.35 -13.29
C PRO A 111 0.00 -0.95 -14.55
N LEU A 112 -1.19 -0.37 -14.39
CA LEU A 112 -2.04 0.15 -15.46
C LEU A 112 -1.27 1.09 -16.40
N PHE A 113 -0.48 2.02 -15.85
CA PHE A 113 0.31 2.97 -16.66
C PHE A 113 1.50 2.30 -17.35
N THR A 114 2.10 1.30 -16.70
CA THR A 114 3.26 0.61 -17.27
C THR A 114 2.87 -0.37 -18.39
N GLU A 115 1.76 -1.09 -18.23
CA GLU A 115 1.25 -2.03 -19.22
C GLU A 115 0.70 -1.30 -20.44
N SER A 116 -0.12 -0.27 -20.20
CA SER A 116 -0.67 0.54 -21.29
C SER A 116 0.41 1.22 -22.14
N ALA A 117 1.50 1.69 -21.52
CA ALA A 117 2.67 2.21 -22.23
C ALA A 117 3.42 1.13 -23.04
N ALA A 118 3.48 -0.09 -22.50
CA ALA A 118 4.10 -1.23 -23.18
C ALA A 118 3.29 -1.63 -24.41
N LEU A 119 1.95 -1.73 -24.30
CA LEU A 119 1.04 -2.01 -25.40
C LEU A 119 1.14 -0.94 -26.51
N TYR A 120 1.10 0.34 -26.13
CA TYR A 120 1.29 1.45 -27.06
C TYR A 120 2.59 1.32 -27.87
N SER A 121 3.66 0.87 -27.22
CA SER A 121 4.96 0.68 -27.85
C SER A 121 5.01 -0.60 -28.71
N SER A 122 4.44 -1.72 -28.23
CA SER A 122 4.49 -3.02 -28.92
C SER A 122 3.63 -3.06 -30.18
N GLU A 123 2.48 -2.38 -30.17
CA GLU A 123 1.59 -2.25 -31.33
C GLU A 123 2.09 -1.21 -32.35
N GLY A 124 3.23 -0.58 -32.09
CA GLY A 124 3.89 0.32 -33.04
C GLY A 124 3.25 1.70 -33.16
N CYS A 125 2.32 2.07 -32.29
CA CYS A 125 1.68 3.39 -32.24
C CYS A 125 2.75 4.50 -32.11
N ALA A 126 3.74 4.25 -31.24
CA ALA A 126 4.90 5.13 -31.03
C ALA A 126 5.72 5.43 -32.30
N GLY A 127 5.71 4.53 -33.29
CA GLY A 127 6.45 4.71 -34.54
C GLY A 127 5.90 5.84 -35.42
N CYS A 128 4.59 6.10 -35.34
CA CYS A 128 3.91 7.14 -36.12
C CYS A 128 3.60 8.39 -35.29
N HIS A 129 3.20 8.20 -34.03
CA HIS A 129 2.76 9.25 -33.12
C HIS A 129 3.85 9.72 -32.15
N GLY A 130 5.03 9.08 -32.18
CA GLY A 130 6.17 9.38 -31.31
C GLY A 130 6.02 8.77 -29.92
N ALA A 131 7.13 8.34 -29.32
CA ALA A 131 7.11 7.69 -27.99
C ALA A 131 6.53 8.57 -26.87
N GLY A 132 6.59 9.90 -27.01
CA GLY A 132 5.97 10.86 -26.09
C GLY A 132 4.68 11.49 -26.63
N GLY A 133 4.05 10.92 -27.66
CA GLY A 133 2.83 11.45 -28.24
C GLY A 133 2.96 12.79 -28.99
N GLY A 134 4.19 13.26 -29.26
CA GLY A 134 4.44 14.53 -29.95
C GLY A 134 4.12 14.53 -31.45
N GLY A 135 3.64 13.41 -31.98
CA GLY A 135 3.31 13.22 -33.39
C GLY A 135 4.52 12.96 -34.28
N GLY A 136 4.26 12.91 -35.59
CA GLY A 136 5.27 12.67 -36.61
C GLY A 136 4.62 12.44 -37.96
N VAL A 137 4.48 11.17 -38.33
CA VAL A 137 3.57 10.78 -39.42
C VAL A 137 2.13 10.98 -38.94
N GLY A 138 1.80 10.36 -37.81
CA GLY A 138 0.53 10.56 -37.10
C GLY A 138 0.45 11.94 -36.45
N TYR A 139 -0.77 12.35 -36.12
CA TYR A 139 -1.02 13.57 -35.35
C TYR A 139 -0.50 13.45 -33.91
N ALA A 140 -0.21 14.58 -33.27
CA ALA A 140 0.14 14.59 -31.86
C ALA A 140 -1.08 14.26 -30.99
N PHE A 141 -0.79 13.75 -29.79
CA PHE A 141 -1.73 13.57 -28.68
C PHE A 141 -1.54 14.62 -27.60
N SER A 142 -0.29 15.04 -27.40
CA SER A 142 0.13 16.03 -26.41
C SER A 142 -0.57 17.37 -26.56
N ASP A 143 -0.50 18.19 -25.51
CA ASP A 143 -1.11 19.52 -25.45
C ASP A 143 -2.64 19.51 -25.68
N GLY A 144 -3.28 18.38 -25.38
CA GLY A 144 -4.72 18.19 -25.55
C GLY A 144 -5.20 17.97 -26.99
N GLU A 145 -4.29 17.75 -27.93
CA GLU A 145 -4.66 17.44 -29.31
C GLU A 145 -5.53 16.19 -29.44
N ILE A 146 -5.38 15.22 -28.53
CA ILE A 146 -6.18 13.99 -28.57
C ILE A 146 -7.64 14.24 -28.17
N TYR A 147 -7.91 14.84 -27.01
CA TYR A 147 -9.27 15.06 -26.52
C TYR A 147 -9.97 16.27 -27.16
N THR A 148 -9.23 17.14 -27.86
CA THR A 148 -9.85 18.10 -28.80
C THR A 148 -10.25 17.46 -30.14
N THR A 149 -9.64 16.33 -30.51
CA THR A 149 -10.03 15.58 -31.71
C THR A 149 -11.13 14.58 -31.40
N PHE A 150 -11.06 13.92 -30.25
CA PHE A 150 -12.03 12.94 -29.79
C PHE A 150 -12.47 13.32 -28.38
N PRO A 151 -13.52 14.14 -28.22
CA PRO A 151 -14.02 14.51 -26.91
C PRO A 151 -14.33 13.26 -26.08
N ALA A 152 -15.15 12.35 -26.61
CA ALA A 152 -15.36 11.04 -26.00
C ALA A 152 -14.26 10.03 -26.40
N PRO A 153 -13.74 9.23 -25.44
CA PRO A 153 -12.80 8.14 -25.73
C PRO A 153 -13.35 7.10 -26.72
N ILE A 154 -14.67 6.89 -26.77
CA ILE A 154 -15.30 5.94 -27.68
C ILE A 154 -15.08 6.29 -29.15
N ASP A 155 -15.05 7.57 -29.51
CA ASP A 155 -14.79 7.99 -30.90
C ASP A 155 -13.34 7.67 -31.31
N GLN A 156 -12.41 7.76 -30.37
CA GLN A 156 -11.02 7.35 -30.56
C GLN A 156 -10.91 5.84 -30.74
N MET A 157 -11.61 5.06 -29.92
CA MET A 157 -11.69 3.59 -30.06
C MET A 157 -12.25 3.19 -31.43
N VAL A 158 -13.33 3.82 -31.90
CA VAL A 158 -13.87 3.61 -33.26
C VAL A 158 -12.80 3.92 -34.32
N HIS A 159 -12.06 5.02 -34.17
CA HIS A 159 -11.02 5.40 -35.13
C HIS A 159 -9.89 4.37 -35.21
N ILE A 160 -9.44 3.84 -34.06
CA ILE A 160 -8.36 2.84 -33.99
C ILE A 160 -8.84 1.48 -34.50
N ALA A 161 -10.00 1.01 -34.02
CA ALA A 161 -10.59 -0.27 -34.41
C ALA A 161 -10.84 -0.37 -35.92
N ARG A 162 -11.37 0.71 -36.52
CA ARG A 162 -11.65 0.77 -37.96
C ARG A 162 -10.42 1.05 -38.81
N GLY A 163 -9.44 1.78 -38.26
CA GLY A 163 -8.33 2.34 -39.01
C GLY A 163 -8.77 3.48 -39.94
N SER A 164 -7.81 4.28 -40.41
CA SER A 164 -8.13 5.44 -41.27
C SER A 164 -8.29 5.07 -42.74
N ALA A 165 -7.84 3.89 -43.17
CA ALA A 165 -7.95 3.43 -44.56
C ALA A 165 -9.41 3.27 -45.00
N ALA A 166 -10.25 2.74 -44.11
CA ALA A 166 -11.65 2.41 -44.40
C ALA A 166 -12.52 3.65 -44.65
N ILE A 167 -12.06 4.83 -44.21
CA ILE A 167 -12.76 6.10 -44.33
C ILE A 167 -11.93 7.16 -45.05
N ALA A 168 -10.97 6.75 -45.90
CA ALA A 168 -10.07 7.67 -46.57
C ALA A 168 -10.82 8.81 -47.29
N GLY A 169 -10.41 10.06 -47.01
CA GLY A 169 -11.04 11.27 -47.55
C GLY A 169 -12.26 11.77 -46.77
N SER A 170 -12.81 10.98 -45.83
CA SER A 170 -13.88 11.41 -44.93
C SER A 170 -13.33 12.15 -43.71
N GLN A 171 -14.16 13.01 -43.14
CA GLN A 171 -13.90 13.66 -41.86
C GLN A 171 -14.04 12.67 -40.70
N TYR A 172 -13.29 12.88 -39.61
CA TYR A 172 -13.39 12.14 -38.37
C TYR A 172 -13.01 13.02 -37.16
N GLY A 173 -13.48 12.60 -35.98
CA GLY A 173 -13.36 13.37 -34.76
C GLY A 173 -14.33 14.56 -34.72
N ASP A 174 -14.13 15.43 -33.76
CA ASP A 174 -15.00 16.57 -33.47
C ASP A 174 -15.09 17.54 -34.68
N PRO A 175 -16.30 17.74 -35.25
CA PRO A 175 -16.52 18.73 -36.31
C PRO A 175 -16.32 20.17 -35.86
N ASP A 176 -16.51 20.46 -34.57
CA ASP A 176 -16.42 21.79 -33.97
C ASP A 176 -15.01 22.10 -33.44
N ARG A 177 -14.07 21.15 -33.56
CA ARG A 177 -12.66 21.34 -33.23
C ARG A 177 -12.10 22.60 -33.90
N ALA A 178 -11.28 23.36 -33.19
CA ALA A 178 -10.57 24.50 -33.77
C ALA A 178 -9.70 24.06 -34.97
N GLY A 179 -10.01 24.59 -36.15
CA GLY A 179 -9.40 24.17 -37.42
C GLY A 179 -10.17 23.08 -38.18
N GLY A 180 -11.34 22.68 -37.68
CA GLY A 180 -12.24 21.68 -38.25
C GLY A 180 -11.87 20.24 -37.90
N ALA A 181 -12.77 19.32 -38.26
CA ALA A 181 -12.51 17.88 -38.17
C ALA A 181 -11.28 17.50 -38.98
N ARG A 182 -10.63 16.41 -38.54
CA ARG A 182 -9.51 15.83 -39.29
C ARG A 182 -10.05 15.02 -40.46
N VAL A 183 -9.24 14.90 -41.51
CA VAL A 183 -9.59 14.10 -42.70
C VAL A 183 -8.68 12.88 -42.76
N ALA A 184 -9.29 11.69 -42.87
CA ALA A 184 -8.56 10.43 -42.90
C ALA A 184 -7.69 10.32 -44.15
N GLY A 185 -6.42 9.94 -43.97
CA GLY A 185 -5.43 9.86 -45.05
C GLY A 185 -4.57 11.11 -45.25
N ASN A 186 -4.95 12.29 -44.69
CA ASN A 186 -4.19 13.53 -44.91
C ASN A 186 -2.78 13.52 -44.30
N ARG A 187 -2.55 12.71 -43.25
CA ARG A 187 -1.25 12.54 -42.58
C ARG A 187 -0.75 11.10 -42.65
N GLY A 188 -1.07 10.42 -43.75
CA GLY A 188 -0.84 8.99 -43.89
C GLY A 188 -2.04 8.17 -43.47
N VAL A 189 -1.91 6.86 -43.64
CA VAL A 189 -2.97 5.89 -43.36
C VAL A 189 -2.63 5.16 -42.08
N MET A 190 -3.47 5.31 -41.06
CA MET A 190 -3.41 4.51 -39.84
C MET A 190 -4.04 3.14 -40.12
N PRO A 191 -3.33 2.02 -39.87
CA PRO A 191 -3.90 0.69 -40.02
C PRO A 191 -5.02 0.45 -38.98
N ASN A 192 -5.79 -0.60 -39.18
CA ASN A 192 -6.60 -1.15 -38.10
C ASN A 192 -5.79 -2.19 -37.31
N TYR A 193 -6.29 -2.58 -36.13
CA TYR A 193 -5.60 -3.46 -35.20
C TYR A 193 -6.44 -4.68 -34.83
N PRO A 194 -6.72 -5.60 -35.77
CA PRO A 194 -7.63 -6.73 -35.55
C PRO A 194 -7.07 -7.79 -34.58
N SER A 195 -5.78 -7.73 -34.24
CA SER A 195 -5.15 -8.62 -33.27
C SER A 195 -5.29 -8.14 -31.83
N LEU A 196 -5.69 -6.89 -31.62
CA LEU A 196 -5.95 -6.36 -30.29
C LEU A 196 -7.29 -6.86 -29.78
N THR A 197 -7.35 -7.09 -28.47
CA THR A 197 -8.61 -7.24 -27.76
C THR A 197 -9.19 -5.86 -27.42
N GLN A 198 -10.47 -5.82 -27.07
CA GLN A 198 -11.14 -4.59 -26.65
C GLN A 198 -10.45 -3.97 -25.44
N ASN A 199 -10.09 -4.77 -24.43
CA ASN A 199 -9.44 -4.25 -23.23
C ASN A 199 -8.03 -3.72 -23.51
N GLN A 200 -7.28 -4.37 -24.41
CA GLN A 200 -5.98 -3.86 -24.85
C GLN A 200 -6.13 -2.53 -25.59
N LEU A 201 -7.19 -2.36 -26.37
CA LEU A 201 -7.49 -1.09 -27.02
C LEU A 201 -7.85 -0.01 -25.99
N GLU A 202 -8.64 -0.33 -24.97
CA GLU A 202 -8.94 0.60 -23.87
C GLU A 202 -7.68 1.06 -23.15
N LEU A 203 -6.77 0.14 -22.83
CA LEU A 203 -5.46 0.46 -22.24
C LEU A 203 -4.65 1.42 -23.14
N ILE A 204 -4.60 1.17 -24.45
CA ILE A 204 -3.91 2.07 -25.38
C ILE A 204 -4.56 3.45 -25.39
N VAL A 205 -5.89 3.53 -25.45
CA VAL A 205 -6.62 4.81 -25.44
C VAL A 205 -6.39 5.55 -24.12
N PHE A 206 -6.41 4.85 -22.99
CA PHE A 206 -6.04 5.41 -21.69
C PHE A 206 -4.62 5.98 -21.71
N HIS A 207 -3.63 5.26 -22.20
CA HIS A 207 -2.26 5.76 -22.29
C HIS A 207 -2.15 7.02 -23.18
N GLU A 208 -2.77 6.98 -24.36
CA GLU A 208 -2.76 8.10 -25.30
C GLU A 208 -3.40 9.36 -24.69
N ARG A 209 -4.46 9.21 -23.90
CA ARG A 209 -5.19 10.33 -23.33
C ARG A 209 -4.63 10.81 -21.99
N ALA A 210 -4.54 9.93 -20.99
CA ALA A 210 -4.10 10.28 -19.65
C ALA A 210 -2.60 10.55 -19.59
N THR A 211 -1.79 9.67 -20.20
CA THR A 211 -0.32 9.76 -20.08
C THR A 211 0.28 10.71 -21.09
N LEU A 212 -0.11 10.61 -22.37
CA LEU A 212 0.48 11.41 -23.44
C LEU A 212 -0.29 12.72 -23.67
N GLY A 213 -1.61 12.70 -23.58
CA GLY A 213 -2.48 13.87 -23.75
C GLY A 213 -2.60 14.75 -22.51
N GLY A 214 -2.37 14.21 -21.31
CA GLY A 214 -2.51 14.90 -20.04
C GLY A 214 -3.97 15.14 -19.63
N GLU A 215 -4.89 14.28 -20.07
CA GLU A 215 -6.28 14.32 -19.63
C GLU A 215 -6.37 14.12 -18.10
N PRO A 216 -7.11 14.96 -17.36
CA PRO A 216 -7.34 14.76 -15.94
C PRO A 216 -8.08 13.45 -15.68
N THR A 217 -7.59 12.67 -14.73
CA THR A 217 -8.15 11.34 -14.40
C THR A 217 -8.98 11.35 -13.13
N ASP A 218 -9.20 12.51 -12.49
CA ASP A 218 -9.78 12.64 -11.16
C ASP A 218 -11.32 12.56 -11.11
N SER A 219 -11.99 12.54 -12.27
CA SER A 219 -13.44 12.40 -12.31
C SER A 219 -13.89 10.98 -11.89
N PRO A 220 -15.06 10.83 -11.25
CA PRO A 220 -15.59 9.51 -10.88
C PRO A 220 -15.69 8.56 -12.06
N ALA A 221 -16.21 9.03 -13.19
CA ALA A 221 -16.32 8.28 -14.44
C ALA A 221 -14.97 7.72 -14.92
N TYR A 222 -13.91 8.53 -14.81
CA TYR A 222 -12.57 8.12 -15.22
C TYR A 222 -11.96 7.12 -14.25
N GLN A 223 -12.17 7.30 -12.94
CA GLN A 223 -11.72 6.35 -11.92
C GLN A 223 -12.41 4.99 -12.08
N GLU A 224 -13.72 4.96 -12.33
CA GLU A 224 -14.45 3.73 -12.61
C GLU A 224 -13.92 3.01 -13.86
N TRP A 225 -13.60 3.75 -14.92
CA TRP A 225 -12.98 3.17 -16.11
C TRP A 225 -11.58 2.61 -15.82
N MET A 226 -10.76 3.32 -15.04
CA MET A 226 -9.46 2.82 -14.60
C MET A 226 -9.59 1.55 -13.75
N ASP A 227 -10.57 1.49 -12.85
CA ASP A 227 -10.83 0.33 -12.01
C ASP A 227 -11.30 -0.87 -12.86
N HIS A 228 -12.16 -0.65 -13.86
CA HIS A 228 -12.53 -1.68 -14.84
C HIS A 228 -11.29 -2.28 -15.53
N MET A 229 -10.39 -1.44 -16.04
CA MET A 229 -9.16 -1.92 -16.69
C MET A 229 -8.25 -2.71 -15.74
N ARG A 230 -8.18 -2.34 -14.45
CA ARG A 230 -7.45 -3.12 -13.43
C ARG A 230 -8.09 -4.49 -13.18
N GLU A 231 -9.42 -4.54 -13.10
CA GLU A 231 -10.14 -5.81 -12.88
C GLU A 231 -9.91 -6.78 -14.05
N VAL A 232 -9.85 -6.27 -15.27
CA VAL A 232 -9.46 -7.05 -16.45
C VAL A 232 -8.02 -7.58 -16.30
N GLU A 233 -7.05 -6.74 -15.94
CA GLU A 233 -5.65 -7.14 -15.76
C GLU A 233 -5.50 -8.25 -14.71
N GLU A 234 -6.26 -8.16 -13.62
CA GLU A 234 -6.30 -9.19 -12.57
C GLU A 234 -6.97 -10.51 -13.00
N GLY A 235 -7.53 -10.54 -14.21
CA GLY A 235 -8.24 -11.70 -14.78
C GLY A 235 -9.65 -11.89 -14.22
N ASN A 236 -10.22 -10.84 -13.62
CA ASN A 236 -11.56 -10.86 -13.03
C ASN A 236 -12.65 -10.50 -14.04
N ALA A 237 -12.29 -10.04 -15.24
CA ALA A 237 -13.21 -9.75 -16.33
C ALA A 237 -12.79 -10.47 -17.64
N PRO A 238 -13.76 -10.91 -18.47
CA PRO A 238 -13.48 -11.56 -19.75
C PRO A 238 -12.83 -10.60 -20.75
N ASP A 239 -11.88 -11.13 -21.53
CA ASP A 239 -11.27 -10.41 -22.64
C ASP A 239 -12.04 -10.67 -23.93
N HIS A 240 -12.47 -9.60 -24.59
CA HIS A 240 -13.33 -9.65 -25.77
C HIS A 240 -12.56 -9.22 -27.03
N GLU A 241 -12.86 -9.85 -28.16
CA GLU A 241 -12.41 -9.32 -29.46
C GLU A 241 -13.03 -7.94 -29.70
N ILE A 242 -12.36 -7.10 -30.48
CA ILE A 242 -12.90 -5.78 -30.84
C ILE A 242 -14.22 -5.93 -31.60
N ASP A 243 -15.30 -5.41 -31.01
CA ASP A 243 -16.60 -5.28 -31.65
C ASP A 243 -16.79 -3.85 -32.19
N LEU A 244 -16.48 -3.66 -33.47
CA LEU A 244 -16.65 -2.36 -34.11
C LEU A 244 -18.11 -1.92 -34.19
N GLU A 245 -19.07 -2.84 -34.26
CA GLU A 245 -20.50 -2.50 -34.28
C GLU A 245 -20.94 -1.98 -32.91
N LEU A 246 -20.43 -2.58 -31.82
CA LEU A 246 -20.62 -2.06 -30.47
C LEU A 246 -20.07 -0.64 -30.36
N PHE A 247 -18.82 -0.42 -30.78
CA PHE A 247 -18.20 0.90 -30.64
C PHE A 247 -18.92 1.96 -31.48
N LEU A 248 -19.37 1.62 -32.69
CA LEU A 248 -20.16 2.52 -33.52
C LEU A 248 -21.52 2.85 -32.87
N SER A 249 -22.14 1.89 -32.19
CA SER A 249 -23.39 2.12 -31.45
C SER A 249 -23.13 3.02 -30.23
N CYS A 250 -22.03 2.78 -29.51
CA CYS A 250 -21.62 3.58 -28.35
C CYS A 250 -21.15 4.99 -28.72
N ALA A 251 -20.66 5.20 -29.94
CA ALA A 251 -20.29 6.51 -30.44
C ALA A 251 -21.50 7.39 -30.84
N ASN A 252 -22.72 6.88 -30.71
CA ASN A 252 -23.93 7.70 -30.87
C ASN A 252 -24.13 8.60 -29.63
N PRO A 253 -24.31 9.93 -29.82
CA PRO A 253 -24.57 10.89 -28.76
C PRO A 253 -25.75 10.55 -27.84
N GLU A 254 -26.69 9.74 -28.31
CA GLU A 254 -27.83 9.27 -27.51
C GLU A 254 -27.38 8.38 -26.34
N PHE A 255 -26.32 7.60 -26.52
CA PHE A 255 -25.80 6.68 -25.50
C PHE A 255 -24.55 7.23 -24.81
N THR A 256 -23.72 7.98 -25.54
CA THR A 256 -22.54 8.67 -24.99
C THR A 256 -22.64 10.15 -25.35
N PRO A 257 -23.15 11.02 -24.45
CA PRO A 257 -23.45 12.42 -24.77
C PRO A 257 -22.29 13.23 -25.37
N GLU A 258 -21.04 12.88 -25.06
CA GLU A 258 -19.84 13.56 -25.57
C GLU A 258 -19.31 12.97 -26.88
N ALA A 259 -19.89 11.88 -27.37
CA ALA A 259 -19.48 11.26 -28.63
C ALA A 259 -19.94 12.07 -29.84
N THR A 260 -19.24 11.86 -30.96
CA THR A 260 -19.39 12.63 -32.21
C THR A 260 -19.76 11.74 -33.39
N GLY A 261 -19.96 10.44 -33.15
CA GLY A 261 -20.43 9.49 -34.15
C GLY A 261 -21.84 9.81 -34.65
N ASP A 262 -22.14 9.35 -35.87
CA ASP A 262 -23.50 9.43 -36.39
C ASP A 262 -24.44 8.55 -35.55
N ALA A 263 -25.68 9.01 -35.35
CA ALA A 263 -26.74 8.20 -34.76
C ALA A 263 -27.09 7.04 -35.71
N GLY A 264 -26.35 5.93 -35.58
CA GLY A 264 -26.64 4.68 -36.25
C GLY A 264 -27.94 4.05 -35.72
N ASP A 265 -28.45 3.06 -36.43
CA ASP A 265 -29.63 2.27 -36.06
C ASP A 265 -29.36 1.19 -34.99
N GLY A 266 -28.21 1.27 -34.32
CA GLY A 266 -27.78 0.32 -33.30
C GLY A 266 -28.66 0.40 -32.05
N ASN A 267 -29.24 -0.73 -31.65
CA ASN A 267 -29.99 -0.85 -30.40
C ASN A 267 -29.09 -1.41 -29.30
N LEU A 268 -28.48 -0.54 -28.48
CA LEU A 268 -27.71 -0.97 -27.32
C LEU A 268 -28.57 -1.60 -26.21
N GLU A 269 -29.87 -1.24 -26.13
CA GLU A 269 -30.79 -1.81 -25.14
C GLU A 269 -31.03 -3.32 -25.34
N GLU A 270 -30.94 -3.80 -26.59
CA GLU A 270 -31.05 -5.24 -26.90
C GLU A 270 -29.78 -6.03 -26.57
N ARG A 271 -28.64 -5.35 -26.50
CA ARG A 271 -27.33 -5.98 -26.25
C ARG A 271 -26.96 -6.06 -24.78
N ASN A 272 -27.53 -5.19 -23.93
CA ASN A 272 -27.19 -5.10 -22.50
C ASN A 272 -25.68 -5.00 -22.23
N ASP A 273 -24.93 -4.48 -23.20
CA ASP A 273 -23.49 -4.25 -23.12
C ASP A 273 -23.29 -2.80 -22.68
N LEU A 274 -22.50 -2.58 -21.62
CA LEU A 274 -22.02 -1.23 -21.32
C LEU A 274 -21.04 -0.80 -22.40
N CYS A 275 -21.12 0.45 -22.79
CA CYS A 275 -20.11 1.04 -23.65
C CYS A 275 -18.74 1.00 -22.95
N PRO A 276 -17.63 0.96 -23.68
CA PRO A 276 -16.32 1.10 -23.06
C PRO A 276 -15.97 2.58 -22.86
N GLY A 277 -15.13 2.84 -21.87
CA GLY A 277 -14.68 4.19 -21.52
C GLY A 277 -15.32 4.76 -20.25
N PRO A 278 -15.00 6.01 -19.90
CA PRO A 278 -15.59 6.68 -18.76
C PRO A 278 -17.06 7.06 -19.06
N HIS A 279 -17.97 6.64 -18.19
CA HIS A 279 -19.39 7.00 -18.26
C HIS A 279 -19.74 8.03 -17.20
N VAL A 280 -20.32 9.14 -17.64
CA VAL A 280 -21.05 10.03 -16.74
C VAL A 280 -22.43 9.42 -16.60
N GLU A 281 -22.71 8.81 -15.44
CA GLU A 281 -24.07 8.44 -15.05
C GLU A 281 -24.96 9.67 -15.24
N ALA A 282 -25.95 9.59 -16.14
CA ALA A 282 -26.93 10.64 -16.27
C ALA A 282 -27.75 10.65 -14.99
N ASP A 283 -27.55 11.67 -14.14
CA ASP A 283 -28.27 11.83 -12.87
C ASP A 283 -29.77 11.50 -13.05
N GLU A 284 -30.22 10.42 -12.41
CA GLU A 284 -31.62 9.98 -12.35
C GLU A 284 -32.51 10.95 -11.54
N GLU A 285 -32.13 12.23 -11.42
CA GLU A 285 -32.75 13.21 -10.52
C GLU A 285 -33.34 14.45 -11.25
N VAL A 286 -33.94 14.25 -12.44
CA VAL A 286 -34.83 15.27 -13.06
C VAL A 286 -36.19 14.70 -13.51
N ALA A 287 -36.62 13.57 -12.91
CA ALA A 287 -37.98 13.03 -13.09
C ALA A 287 -38.83 13.07 -11.81
N ALA A 288 -38.52 13.99 -10.88
CA ALA A 288 -39.35 14.31 -9.72
C ALA A 288 -39.39 15.82 -9.47
N GLY A 289 -39.97 16.57 -10.41
CA GLY A 289 -40.25 18.01 -10.27
C GLY A 289 -41.56 18.40 -10.94
#